data_AF-A0A2P4QXZ1-F1
#
_entry.id   AF-A0A2P4QXZ1-F1
#
_cell.length_a   1.000
_cell.length_b   1.000
_cell.length_c   1.000
_cell.angle_alpha   90.00
_cell.angle_beta   90.00
_cell.angle_gamma   90.00
#
_symmetry.space_group_name_H-M   'P 1'
#
loop_
_entity.id
_entity.type
_entity.pdbx_description
1 polymer ?
#
loop_
_entity_poly.entity_id
_entity_poly.type
_entity_poly.pdbx_seq_one_letter_code
_entity_poly.pdbx_strand_id
1 'polypeptide(L)'
;MSSELELLKQRITELEAENVEIAELKKENAELRKENTDFRMKFANFEAERAELKRKIAETLRMTEEERTRRDAENVKLRATIEELRKNNTKESASFNSVADQVPTVTHHEKPLVDTSLPEDKEMDAPAKSKSPFQHIPKRKCLKISTRSLSHAIARHRKKRYVANSDKSSIDEASQHLAQLCDKAFDAEDKANRANQEEILCWYLYAKDFIIQLNGIIESSGGKFGEKKARGLLYDSITKQLNLLRKQRSQETGLQLRDVSRDSLRKKTQRAEKVYKFIEQVGLW
;
A
#
# COMPACT_ATOMS: atom_id res chain seq x y z
N MET A 1 -58.66 45.50 -9.53
CA MET A 1 -58.08 45.58 -10.90
C MET A 1 -56.58 45.88 -10.90
N SER A 2 -56.06 46.93 -10.25
CA SER A 2 -54.62 47.25 -10.35
C SER A 2 -53.67 46.26 -9.63
N SER A 3 -54.06 45.63 -8.53
CA SER A 3 -53.17 44.73 -7.77
C SER A 3 -53.02 43.34 -8.38
N GLU A 4 -54.07 42.82 -9.01
CA GLU A 4 -54.04 41.52 -9.70
C GLU A 4 -53.11 41.55 -10.91
N LEU A 5 -53.12 42.66 -11.65
CA LEU A 5 -52.23 42.85 -12.80
C LEU A 5 -50.76 42.90 -12.40
N GLU A 6 -50.42 43.57 -11.30
CA GLU A 6 -49.04 43.63 -10.78
C GLU A 6 -48.56 42.27 -10.26
N LEU A 7 -49.42 41.52 -9.55
CA LEU A 7 -49.12 40.14 -9.15
C LEU A 7 -48.87 39.23 -10.35
N LEU A 8 -49.64 39.38 -11.43
CA LEU A 8 -49.49 38.57 -12.63
C LEU A 8 -48.18 38.86 -13.36
N LYS A 9 -47.78 40.14 -13.46
CA LYS A 9 -46.47 40.53 -14.02
C LYS A 9 -45.32 39.96 -13.22
N GLN A 10 -45.38 40.06 -11.89
CA GLN A 10 -44.36 39.48 -11.02
C GLN A 10 -44.24 37.97 -11.24
N ARG A 11 -45.38 37.25 -11.32
CA ARG A 11 -45.38 35.80 -11.56
C ARG A 11 -44.82 35.44 -12.93
N ILE A 12 -45.04 36.24 -13.96
CA ILE A 12 -44.45 36.03 -15.30
C ILE A 12 -42.92 36.15 -15.22
N THR A 13 -42.41 37.18 -14.55
CA THR A 13 -40.96 37.36 -14.39
C THR A 13 -40.32 36.19 -13.61
N GLU A 14 -40.99 35.70 -12.56
CA GLU A 14 -40.55 34.52 -11.83
C GLU A 14 -40.51 33.27 -12.72
N LEU A 15 -41.56 33.03 -13.50
CA LEU A 15 -41.62 31.89 -14.43
C LEU A 15 -40.57 32.00 -15.56
N GLU A 16 -40.28 33.20 -16.05
CA GLU A 16 -39.20 33.43 -17.02
C GLU A 16 -37.84 33.09 -16.41
N ALA A 17 -37.58 33.47 -15.16
CA ALA A 17 -36.36 33.12 -14.45
C ALA A 17 -36.24 31.61 -14.20
N GLU A 18 -37.31 30.96 -13.72
CA GLU A 18 -37.37 29.50 -13.53
C GLU A 18 -37.09 28.75 -14.86
N ASN A 19 -37.61 29.26 -15.98
CA ASN A 19 -37.38 28.66 -17.30
C ASN A 19 -35.91 28.75 -17.76
N VAL A 20 -35.22 29.83 -17.42
CA VAL A 20 -33.77 29.97 -17.70
C VAL A 20 -32.97 28.96 -16.88
N GLU A 21 -33.27 28.82 -15.58
CA GLU A 21 -32.61 27.85 -14.70
C GLU A 21 -32.84 26.40 -15.18
N ILE A 22 -34.06 26.07 -15.61
CA ILE A 22 -34.37 24.77 -16.21
C ILE A 22 -33.53 24.49 -17.47
N ALA A 23 -33.26 25.51 -18.29
CA ALA A 23 -32.44 25.34 -19.49
C ALA A 23 -30.97 25.06 -19.14
N GLU A 24 -30.43 25.72 -18.12
CA GLU A 24 -29.06 25.48 -17.63
C GLU A 24 -28.94 24.07 -17.03
N LEU A 25 -29.88 23.65 -16.17
CA LEU A 25 -29.91 22.31 -15.59
C LEU A 25 -30.03 21.20 -16.66
N LYS A 26 -30.72 21.47 -17.77
CA LYS A 26 -30.79 20.54 -18.91
C LYS A 26 -29.44 20.40 -19.61
N LYS A 27 -28.70 21.50 -19.76
CA LYS A 27 -27.36 21.49 -20.36
C LYS A 27 -26.38 20.72 -19.48
N GLU A 28 -26.34 21.02 -18.18
CA GLU A 28 -25.49 20.31 -17.22
C GLU A 28 -25.81 18.81 -17.20
N ASN A 29 -27.10 18.44 -17.21
CA ASN A 29 -27.50 17.04 -17.31
C ASN A 29 -27.02 16.35 -18.60
N ALA A 30 -26.92 17.07 -19.71
CA ALA A 30 -26.41 16.51 -20.96
C ALA A 30 -24.89 16.27 -20.88
N GLU A 31 -24.15 17.19 -20.26
CA GLU A 31 -22.71 17.05 -20.01
C GLU A 31 -22.42 15.88 -19.05
N LEU A 32 -23.14 15.80 -17.92
CA LEU A 32 -23.03 14.69 -16.98
C LEU A 32 -23.33 13.34 -17.63
N ARG A 33 -24.31 13.25 -18.54
CA ARG A 33 -24.58 12.01 -19.29
C ARG A 33 -23.41 11.59 -20.17
N LYS A 34 -22.71 12.54 -20.78
CA LYS A 34 -21.54 12.27 -21.62
C LYS A 34 -20.38 11.74 -20.78
N GLU A 35 -20.09 12.37 -19.65
CA GLU A 35 -19.05 11.92 -18.71
C GLU A 35 -19.37 10.55 -18.13
N ASN A 36 -20.62 10.31 -17.75
CA ASN A 36 -21.06 9.01 -17.24
C ASN A 36 -20.88 7.90 -18.29
N THR A 37 -21.06 8.22 -19.57
CA THR A 37 -20.78 7.29 -20.67
C THR A 37 -19.29 7.01 -20.82
N ASP A 38 -18.43 8.03 -20.71
CA ASP A 38 -16.97 7.88 -20.72
C ASP A 38 -16.47 7.03 -19.55
N PHE A 39 -16.97 7.28 -18.34
CA PHE A 39 -16.64 6.46 -17.17
C PHE A 39 -17.08 5.01 -17.34
N ARG A 40 -18.27 4.75 -17.89
CA ARG A 40 -18.72 3.38 -18.20
C ARG A 40 -17.77 2.68 -19.18
N MET A 41 -17.28 3.37 -20.20
CA MET A 41 -16.31 2.81 -21.15
C MET A 41 -14.98 2.50 -20.47
N LYS A 42 -14.45 3.43 -19.65
CA LYS A 42 -13.22 3.19 -18.87
C LYS A 42 -13.36 2.01 -17.92
N PHE A 43 -14.51 1.90 -17.25
CA PHE A 43 -14.80 0.80 -16.34
C PHE A 43 -14.80 -0.54 -17.09
N ALA A 44 -15.47 -0.62 -18.25
CA ALA A 44 -15.48 -1.83 -19.08
C ALA A 44 -14.07 -2.24 -19.54
N ASN A 45 -13.22 -1.28 -19.92
CA ASN A 45 -11.82 -1.56 -20.27
C ASN A 45 -11.04 -2.14 -19.09
N PHE A 46 -11.17 -1.56 -17.90
CA PHE A 46 -10.51 -2.09 -16.69
C PHE A 46 -11.02 -3.49 -16.33
N GLU A 47 -12.30 -3.78 -16.52
CA GLU A 47 -12.83 -5.12 -16.30
C GLU A 47 -12.24 -6.15 -17.28
N ALA A 48 -12.05 -5.77 -18.54
CA ALA A 48 -11.40 -6.60 -19.54
C ALA A 48 -9.93 -6.88 -19.21
N GLU A 49 -9.16 -5.85 -18.83
CA GLU A 49 -7.76 -5.99 -18.39
C GLU A 49 -7.64 -6.88 -17.15
N ARG A 50 -8.53 -6.70 -16.17
CA ARG A 50 -8.60 -7.54 -14.96
C ARG A 50 -8.84 -9.00 -15.32
N ALA A 51 -9.74 -9.28 -16.26
CA ALA A 51 -10.01 -10.63 -16.73
C ALA A 51 -8.79 -11.26 -17.42
N GLU A 52 -8.07 -10.50 -18.25
CA GLU A 52 -6.87 -10.98 -18.92
C GLU A 52 -5.73 -11.29 -17.94
N LEU A 53 -5.50 -10.40 -16.96
CA LEU A 53 -4.51 -10.62 -15.89
C LEU A 53 -4.84 -11.88 -15.08
N LYS A 54 -6.12 -12.07 -14.72
CA LYS A 54 -6.57 -13.26 -14.01
C LYS A 54 -6.28 -14.55 -14.82
N ARG A 55 -6.47 -14.52 -16.14
CA ARG A 55 -6.12 -15.63 -17.03
C ARG A 55 -4.62 -15.90 -17.06
N LYS A 56 -3.78 -14.87 -17.16
CA LYS A 56 -2.31 -15.01 -17.16
C LYS A 56 -1.79 -15.61 -15.84
N ILE A 57 -2.36 -15.19 -14.71
CA ILE A 57 -2.03 -15.75 -13.39
C ILE A 57 -2.37 -17.24 -13.33
N ALA A 58 -3.59 -17.62 -13.73
CA ALA A 58 -4.01 -19.02 -13.74
C ALA A 58 -3.11 -19.90 -14.61
N GLU A 59 -2.74 -19.41 -15.80
CA GLU A 59 -1.85 -20.13 -16.71
C GLU A 59 -0.44 -20.29 -16.15
N THR A 60 0.10 -19.25 -15.51
CA THR A 60 1.43 -19.30 -14.87
C THR A 60 1.44 -20.34 -13.75
N LEU A 61 0.39 -20.37 -12.92
CA LEU A 61 0.24 -21.36 -11.86
C LEU A 61 0.18 -22.79 -12.41
N ARG A 62 -0.60 -23.01 -13.48
CA ARG A 62 -0.68 -24.31 -14.16
C ARG A 62 0.70 -24.78 -14.66
N MET A 63 1.42 -23.92 -15.37
CA MET A 63 2.78 -24.25 -15.85
C MET A 63 3.74 -24.56 -14.71
N THR A 64 3.69 -23.79 -13.60
CA THR A 64 4.58 -24.06 -12.46
C THR A 64 4.30 -25.39 -11.79
N GLU A 65 3.04 -25.81 -11.72
CA GLU A 65 2.66 -27.09 -11.12
C GLU A 65 3.03 -28.27 -12.03
N GLU A 66 2.81 -28.14 -13.35
CA GLU A 66 3.27 -29.12 -14.34
C GLU A 66 4.79 -29.30 -14.34
N GLU A 67 5.52 -28.19 -14.20
CA GLU A 67 6.97 -28.22 -14.11
C GLU A 67 7.45 -28.88 -12.80
N ARG A 68 6.75 -28.66 -11.67
CA ARG A 68 7.04 -29.33 -10.39
C ARG A 68 6.83 -30.83 -10.49
N THR A 69 5.68 -31.26 -11.01
CA THR A 69 5.36 -32.69 -11.18
C THR A 69 6.35 -33.40 -12.11
N ARG A 70 6.80 -32.74 -13.21
CA ARG A 70 7.86 -33.28 -14.07
C ARG A 70 9.18 -33.48 -13.33
N ARG A 71 9.62 -32.46 -12.57
CA ARG A 71 10.85 -32.53 -11.76
C ARG A 71 10.77 -33.59 -10.67
N ASP A 72 9.61 -33.77 -10.04
CA ASP A 72 9.40 -34.81 -9.03
C ASP A 72 9.49 -36.21 -9.64
N ALA A 73 8.90 -36.43 -10.82
CA ALA A 73 9.02 -37.70 -11.54
C ALA A 73 10.47 -38.02 -11.93
N GLU A 74 11.23 -37.02 -12.38
CA GLU A 74 12.66 -37.16 -12.70
C GLU A 74 13.50 -37.46 -11.45
N ASN A 75 13.22 -36.77 -10.33
CA ASN A 75 13.86 -37.02 -9.05
C ASN A 75 13.63 -38.46 -8.55
N VAL A 76 12.44 -39.02 -8.75
CA VAL A 76 12.16 -40.42 -8.41
C VAL A 76 13.03 -41.38 -9.24
N LYS A 77 13.18 -41.13 -10.56
CA LYS A 77 14.03 -41.94 -11.44
C LYS A 77 15.50 -41.88 -11.00
N LEU A 78 16.03 -40.68 -10.77
CA LEU A 78 17.43 -40.50 -10.34
C LEU A 78 17.70 -41.19 -8.99
N ARG A 79 16.76 -41.11 -8.03
CA ARG A 79 16.88 -41.82 -6.75
C ARG A 79 16.96 -43.33 -6.93
N ALA A 80 16.16 -43.91 -7.82
CA ALA A 80 16.21 -45.34 -8.11
C ALA A 80 17.57 -45.75 -8.71
N THR A 81 18.08 -45.01 -9.69
CA THR A 81 19.40 -45.27 -10.30
C THR A 81 20.54 -45.14 -9.28
N ILE A 82 20.51 -44.14 -8.40
CA ILE A 82 21.52 -43.96 -7.34
C ILE A 82 21.52 -45.17 -6.40
N GLU A 83 20.34 -45.70 -6.04
CA GLU A 83 20.25 -46.86 -5.16
C GLU A 83 20.77 -48.14 -5.81
N GLU A 84 20.52 -48.32 -7.11
CA GLU A 84 21.07 -49.44 -7.88
C GLU A 84 22.61 -49.37 -7.96
N LEU A 85 23.18 -48.20 -8.27
CA LEU A 85 24.63 -47.98 -8.28
C LEU A 85 25.26 -48.24 -6.90
N ARG A 86 24.60 -47.84 -5.80
CA ARG A 86 25.06 -48.14 -4.43
C ARG A 86 25.11 -49.64 -4.15
N LYS A 87 24.10 -50.40 -4.60
CA LYS A 87 24.07 -51.86 -4.44
C LYS A 87 25.21 -52.53 -5.23
N ASN A 88 25.50 -52.04 -6.43
CA ASN A 88 26.59 -52.57 -7.27
C ASN A 88 27.98 -52.29 -6.66
N ASN A 89 28.22 -51.07 -6.17
CA ASN A 89 29.48 -50.71 -5.51
C ASN A 89 29.71 -51.49 -4.20
N THR A 90 28.64 -51.81 -3.46
CA THR A 90 28.74 -52.66 -2.26
C THR A 90 29.11 -54.12 -2.61
N LYS A 91 28.67 -54.63 -3.76
CA LYS A 91 29.05 -55.97 -4.25
C LYS A 91 30.48 -56.02 -4.79
N GLU A 92 30.92 -54.99 -5.49
CA GLU A 92 32.31 -54.85 -5.97
C GLU A 92 33.31 -54.71 -4.82
N SER A 93 32.98 -53.92 -3.79
CA SER A 93 33.84 -53.80 -2.59
C SER A 93 33.85 -55.06 -1.72
N ALA A 94 32.76 -55.84 -1.68
CA ALA A 94 32.75 -57.17 -1.06
C ALA A 94 33.60 -58.20 -1.83
N SER A 95 33.76 -58.04 -3.15
CA SER A 95 34.61 -58.89 -3.99
C SER A 95 36.11 -58.63 -3.80
N PHE A 96 36.51 -57.44 -3.35
CA PHE A 96 37.91 -57.07 -3.10
C PHE A 96 38.43 -57.47 -1.70
N ASN A 97 37.56 -57.83 -0.77
CA ASN A 97 37.93 -58.14 0.62
C ASN A 97 38.25 -59.63 0.88
N SER A 98 38.53 -60.44 -0.16
CA SER A 98 39.03 -61.82 0.02
C SER A 98 40.55 -61.97 -0.03
N VAL A 99 41.31 -60.88 -0.20
CA VAL A 99 42.77 -60.91 -0.15
C VAL A 99 43.25 -59.98 0.97
N ALA A 100 43.13 -60.48 2.20
CA ALA A 100 43.95 -60.01 3.31
C ALA A 100 45.34 -60.66 3.18
N ASP A 101 46.37 -59.84 2.98
CA ASP A 101 47.52 -59.73 3.88
C ASP A 101 48.74 -59.17 3.14
N GLN A 102 49.14 -57.95 3.53
CA GLN A 102 50.47 -57.66 4.08
C GLN A 102 50.67 -56.14 4.25
N VAL A 103 50.82 -55.72 5.52
CA VAL A 103 51.39 -54.43 5.94
C VAL A 103 52.92 -54.61 5.95
N PRO A 104 53.74 -53.59 5.58
CA PRO A 104 54.39 -52.84 6.66
C PRO A 104 54.54 -51.32 6.43
N THR A 105 54.31 -50.64 7.55
CA THR A 105 54.75 -49.32 8.01
C THR A 105 56.08 -48.81 7.41
N VAL A 106 56.09 -47.60 6.87
CA VAL A 106 57.30 -46.76 6.76
C VAL A 106 56.93 -45.31 7.11
N THR A 107 57.44 -44.85 8.24
CA THR A 107 57.56 -43.45 8.64
C THR A 107 58.36 -42.65 7.61
N HIS A 108 58.02 -41.38 7.37
CA HIS A 108 58.94 -40.23 7.54
C HIS A 108 58.46 -38.90 6.87
N HIS A 109 58.55 -37.85 7.69
CA HIS A 109 58.98 -36.47 7.42
C HIS A 109 58.00 -35.33 7.10
N GLU A 110 58.26 -34.24 7.84
CA GLU A 110 57.66 -32.91 7.83
C GLU A 110 58.03 -32.10 6.57
N LYS A 111 57.09 -31.23 6.17
CA LYS A 111 57.13 -29.98 5.38
C LYS A 111 58.51 -29.44 4.93
N PRO A 112 58.62 -28.84 3.72
CA PRO A 112 58.29 -27.41 3.60
C PRO A 112 57.77 -26.86 2.24
N LEU A 113 57.00 -25.78 2.36
CA LEU A 113 57.00 -24.50 1.61
C LEU A 113 57.39 -24.46 0.11
N VAL A 114 56.49 -23.97 -0.78
CA VAL A 114 56.83 -23.10 -1.93
C VAL A 114 55.62 -22.21 -2.31
N ASP A 115 55.86 -20.90 -2.33
CA ASP A 115 55.07 -19.82 -2.93
C ASP A 115 54.97 -19.97 -4.47
N THR A 116 53.81 -19.69 -5.07
CA THR A 116 53.81 -19.11 -6.42
C THR A 116 52.52 -18.32 -6.69
N SER A 117 52.63 -17.02 -6.45
CA SER A 117 52.23 -15.90 -7.33
C SER A 117 50.92 -15.96 -8.13
N LEU A 118 50.14 -14.89 -7.93
CA LEU A 118 49.21 -14.29 -8.90
C LEU A 118 49.76 -14.27 -10.35
N PRO A 119 48.84 -14.10 -11.31
CA PRO A 119 48.99 -13.02 -12.28
C PRO A 119 47.89 -11.97 -12.09
N GLU A 120 48.35 -10.73 -12.01
CA GLU A 120 47.57 -9.51 -12.10
C GLU A 120 47.03 -9.28 -13.52
N ASP A 121 45.92 -8.53 -13.53
CA ASP A 121 45.38 -7.64 -14.55
C ASP A 121 44.82 -8.21 -15.85
N LYS A 122 43.53 -7.91 -16.10
CA LYS A 122 43.14 -6.92 -17.12
C LYS A 122 41.85 -6.18 -16.74
N GLU A 123 41.99 -4.89 -16.43
CA GLU A 123 40.98 -3.88 -16.73
C GLU A 123 40.62 -3.95 -18.23
N MET A 124 39.32 -3.90 -18.54
CA MET A 124 38.81 -3.13 -19.68
C MET A 124 37.28 -2.95 -19.58
N ASP A 125 36.94 -1.67 -19.54
CA ASP A 125 35.83 -1.01 -20.24
C ASP A 125 34.38 -1.17 -19.76
N ALA A 126 33.91 -0.08 -19.13
CA ALA A 126 32.53 0.41 -19.23
C ALA A 126 32.17 0.65 -20.71
N PRO A 127 30.91 0.40 -21.16
CA PRO A 127 29.80 1.33 -20.93
C PRO A 127 28.47 0.56 -20.65
N ALA A 128 27.36 1.10 -20.17
CA ALA A 128 26.73 2.37 -20.46
C ALA A 128 25.75 2.74 -19.34
N LYS A 129 25.62 4.04 -19.10
CA LYS A 129 24.58 4.64 -18.27
C LYS A 129 23.21 4.39 -18.90
N SER A 130 22.51 3.32 -18.52
CA SER A 130 21.06 3.28 -18.68
C SER A 130 20.43 4.11 -17.56
N LYS A 131 20.07 5.36 -17.87
CA LYS A 131 19.25 6.19 -16.99
C LYS A 131 17.89 5.49 -16.79
N SER A 132 17.70 4.87 -15.64
CA SER A 132 16.38 4.41 -15.18
C SER A 132 15.45 5.63 -15.09
N PRO A 133 14.24 5.61 -15.70
CA PRO A 133 13.30 6.73 -15.69
C PRO A 133 12.68 7.07 -14.32
N PHE A 134 12.99 6.32 -13.26
CA PHE A 134 12.34 6.45 -11.95
C PHE A 134 13.14 7.25 -10.90
N GLN A 135 14.00 8.19 -11.32
CA GLN A 135 14.76 9.03 -10.37
C GLN A 135 13.93 10.14 -9.68
N HIS A 136 12.62 10.23 -9.96
CA HIS A 136 11.71 11.12 -9.24
C HIS A 136 10.57 10.37 -8.57
N ILE A 137 10.90 9.51 -7.61
CA ILE A 137 9.98 9.22 -6.51
C ILE A 137 10.12 10.41 -5.53
N PRO A 138 9.05 11.19 -5.25
CA PRO A 138 9.11 12.18 -4.20
C PRO A 138 9.47 11.47 -2.90
N LYS A 139 10.61 11.82 -2.30
CA LYS A 139 10.99 11.36 -0.96
C LYS A 139 9.88 11.77 0.01
N ARG A 140 8.95 10.87 0.29
CA ARG A 140 7.87 11.07 1.26
C ARG A 140 8.52 11.30 2.62
N LYS A 141 8.09 12.34 3.33
CA LYS A 141 8.51 12.59 4.72
C LYS A 141 7.95 11.45 5.59
N CYS A 142 8.70 10.36 5.76
CA CYS A 142 8.41 9.41 6.82
C CYS A 142 8.38 10.14 8.16
N LEU A 143 7.40 9.82 9.00
CA LEU A 143 7.46 10.16 10.43
C LEU A 143 8.83 9.72 10.94
N LYS A 144 9.51 10.59 11.70
CA LYS A 144 10.76 10.26 12.37
C LYS A 144 10.49 9.11 13.35
N ILE A 145 10.65 7.87 12.90
CA ILE A 145 10.63 6.71 13.79
C ILE A 145 11.83 6.89 14.71
N SER A 146 11.60 6.90 16.02
CA SER A 146 12.69 6.93 17.00
C SER A 146 13.62 5.74 16.72
N THR A 147 14.91 6.03 16.53
CA THR A 147 15.95 5.02 16.29
C THR A 147 15.90 3.92 17.34
N ARG A 148 15.60 4.27 18.60
CA ARG A 148 15.39 3.33 19.71
C ARG A 148 14.24 2.35 19.44
N SER A 149 13.11 2.82 18.94
CA SER A 149 11.94 1.96 18.67
C SER A 149 12.20 1.00 17.50
N LEU A 150 12.90 1.46 16.47
CA LEU A 150 13.32 0.64 15.34
C LEU A 150 14.28 -0.47 15.81
N SER A 151 15.27 -0.14 16.64
CA SER A 151 16.22 -1.10 17.20
C SER A 151 15.53 -2.20 18.01
N HIS A 152 14.51 -1.86 18.82
CA HIS A 152 13.74 -2.85 19.58
C HIS A 152 12.87 -3.74 18.67
N ALA A 153 12.30 -3.20 17.60
CA ALA A 153 11.55 -3.99 16.62
C ALA A 153 12.47 -4.97 15.87
N ILE A 154 13.65 -4.50 15.45
CA ILE A 154 14.68 -5.32 14.79
C ILE A 154 15.17 -6.44 15.72
N ALA A 155 15.46 -6.14 16.99
CA ALA A 155 15.89 -7.13 17.98
C ALA A 155 14.82 -8.21 18.22
N ARG A 156 13.54 -7.82 18.32
CA ARG A 156 12.41 -8.77 18.44
C ARG A 156 12.29 -9.68 17.22
N HIS A 157 12.45 -9.15 16.01
CA HIS A 157 12.43 -9.94 14.79
C HIS A 157 13.62 -10.90 14.70
N ARG A 158 14.82 -10.47 15.11
CA ARG A 158 16.02 -11.34 15.18
C ARG A 158 15.84 -12.50 16.17
N LYS A 159 15.27 -12.23 17.36
CA LYS A 159 15.01 -13.26 18.37
C LYS A 159 14.00 -14.32 17.90
N LYS A 160 12.94 -13.91 17.18
CA LYS A 160 11.99 -14.85 16.55
C LYS A 160 12.64 -15.73 15.47
N ARG A 161 13.64 -15.22 14.75
CA ARG A 161 14.35 -15.96 13.69
C ARG A 161 15.26 -17.07 14.25
N TYR A 162 15.95 -16.82 15.36
CA TYR A 162 16.79 -17.82 16.04
C TYR A 162 15.99 -19.02 16.58
N VAL A 163 14.70 -18.84 16.86
CA VAL A 163 13.82 -19.90 17.38
C VAL A 163 13.24 -20.75 16.25
N ALA A 164 13.28 -20.29 14.98
CA ALA A 164 12.59 -20.94 13.86
C ALA A 164 13.49 -21.86 13.01
N ASN A 165 14.79 -21.58 12.86
CA ASN A 165 15.65 -22.34 11.95
C ASN A 165 17.01 -22.66 12.61
N SER A 166 17.24 -23.91 13.04
CA SER A 166 18.59 -24.38 13.38
C SER A 166 19.26 -25.24 12.31
N ASP A 167 18.56 -25.74 11.29
CA ASP A 167 19.19 -26.72 10.38
C ASP A 167 18.83 -26.52 8.90
N LYS A 168 19.89 -26.25 8.12
CA LYS A 168 20.03 -26.35 6.65
C LYS A 168 19.28 -25.33 5.77
N SER A 169 19.78 -24.09 5.75
CA SER A 169 19.35 -23.02 4.82
C SER A 169 19.72 -23.33 3.36
N SER A 170 18.77 -23.82 2.57
CA SER A 170 18.84 -23.80 1.10
C SER A 170 18.71 -22.36 0.56
N ILE A 171 19.27 -22.06 -0.61
CA ILE A 171 19.08 -20.77 -1.32
C ILE A 171 17.57 -20.47 -1.50
N ASP A 172 16.77 -21.51 -1.70
CA ASP A 172 15.32 -21.39 -1.86
C ASP A 172 14.62 -20.90 -0.57
N GLU A 173 15.07 -21.33 0.61
CA GLU A 173 14.50 -20.90 1.90
C GLU A 173 14.88 -19.46 2.23
N ALA A 174 16.13 -19.07 1.94
CA ALA A 174 16.58 -17.69 2.07
C ALA A 174 15.76 -16.77 1.13
N SER A 175 15.53 -17.21 -0.11
CA SER A 175 14.73 -16.48 -1.10
C SER A 175 13.27 -16.35 -0.67
N GLN A 176 12.65 -17.42 -0.15
CA GLN A 176 11.29 -17.40 0.39
C GLN A 176 11.16 -16.41 1.56
N HIS A 177 12.10 -16.42 2.50
CA HIS A 177 12.08 -15.48 3.63
C HIS A 177 12.22 -14.02 3.18
N LEU A 178 13.08 -13.73 2.19
CA LEU A 178 13.19 -12.39 1.61
C LEU A 178 11.89 -11.96 0.94
N ALA A 179 11.26 -12.84 0.14
CA ALA A 179 9.98 -12.57 -0.49
C ALA A 179 8.89 -12.24 0.54
N GLN A 180 8.81 -13.00 1.64
CA GLN A 180 7.87 -12.74 2.74
C GLN A 180 8.10 -11.39 3.44
N LEU A 181 9.35 -10.94 3.55
CA LEU A 181 9.66 -9.63 4.11
C LEU A 181 9.26 -8.50 3.15
N CYS A 182 9.52 -8.67 1.85
CA CYS A 182 9.10 -7.72 0.83
C CYS A 182 7.57 -7.59 0.77
N ASP A 183 6.83 -8.69 0.77
CA ASP A 183 5.37 -8.71 0.77
C ASP A 183 4.79 -7.97 2.00
N LYS A 184 5.30 -8.26 3.20
CA LYS A 184 4.91 -7.55 4.43
C LYS A 184 5.21 -6.05 4.37
N ALA A 185 6.28 -5.65 3.69
CA ALA A 185 6.62 -4.24 3.53
C ALA A 185 5.62 -3.53 2.61
N PHE A 186 5.26 -4.15 1.48
CA PHE A 186 4.25 -3.62 0.57
C PHE A 186 2.87 -3.55 1.24
N ASP A 187 2.44 -4.59 1.95
CA ASP A 187 1.17 -4.57 2.68
C ASP A 187 1.12 -3.46 3.74
N ALA A 188 2.22 -3.22 4.47
CA ALA A 188 2.31 -2.13 5.43
C ALA A 188 2.27 -0.75 4.76
N GLU A 189 2.94 -0.59 3.62
CA GLU A 189 2.87 0.64 2.80
C GLU A 189 1.44 0.90 2.32
N ASP A 190 0.78 -0.12 1.79
CA ASP A 190 -0.59 -0.04 1.30
C ASP A 190 -1.59 0.31 2.41
N LYS A 191 -1.44 -0.29 3.59
CA LYS A 191 -2.25 0.06 4.76
C LYS A 191 -2.04 1.51 5.18
N ALA A 192 -0.80 1.99 5.17
CA ALA A 192 -0.49 3.39 5.47
C ALA A 192 -1.08 4.33 4.40
N ASN A 193 -0.99 3.97 3.12
CA ASN A 193 -1.57 4.72 2.02
C ASN A 193 -3.09 4.83 2.14
N ARG A 194 -3.78 3.70 2.38
CA ARG A 194 -5.23 3.68 2.61
C ARG A 194 -5.63 4.54 3.81
N ALA A 195 -4.92 4.42 4.94
CA ALA A 195 -5.20 5.23 6.12
C ALA A 195 -5.02 6.74 5.85
N ASN A 196 -4.01 7.12 5.07
CA ASN A 196 -3.80 8.52 4.68
C ASN A 196 -4.90 9.03 3.74
N GLN A 197 -5.34 8.22 2.77
CA GLN A 197 -6.45 8.56 1.88
C GLN A 197 -7.75 8.75 2.66
N GLU A 198 -8.04 7.83 3.59
CA GLU A 198 -9.18 7.90 4.50
C GLU A 198 -9.12 9.19 5.34
N GLU A 199 -7.96 9.52 5.93
CA GLU A 199 -7.80 10.76 6.69
C GLU A 199 -8.09 12.00 5.83
N ILE A 200 -7.55 12.06 4.60
CA ILE A 200 -7.78 13.19 3.68
C ILE A 200 -9.26 13.30 3.33
N LEU A 201 -9.90 12.20 2.98
CA LEU A 201 -11.33 12.16 2.64
C LEU A 201 -12.20 12.64 3.80
N CYS A 202 -11.95 12.14 5.02
CA CYS A 202 -12.67 12.59 6.21
C CYS A 202 -12.50 14.10 6.46
N TRP A 203 -11.29 14.66 6.27
CA TRP A 203 -11.07 16.10 6.43
C TRP A 203 -11.75 16.92 5.33
N TYR A 204 -11.79 16.43 4.08
CA TYR A 204 -12.51 17.08 2.99
C TYR A 204 -14.02 17.14 3.29
N LEU A 205 -14.64 16.01 3.61
CA LEU A 205 -16.07 15.93 3.93
C LEU A 205 -16.41 16.79 5.16
N TYR A 206 -15.58 16.73 6.20
CA TYR A 206 -15.72 17.59 7.36
C TYR A 206 -15.71 19.08 7.00
N ALA A 207 -14.78 19.52 6.15
CA ALA A 207 -14.70 20.93 5.75
C ALA A 207 -15.91 21.36 4.93
N LYS A 208 -16.38 20.51 4.01
CA LYS A 208 -17.60 20.73 3.23
C LYS A 208 -18.81 20.96 4.14
N ASP A 209 -19.07 20.01 5.04
CA ASP A 209 -20.20 20.09 5.97
C ASP A 209 -20.07 21.24 6.96
N PHE A 210 -18.84 21.53 7.42
CA PHE A 210 -18.58 22.66 8.29
C PHE A 210 -18.97 23.99 7.63
N ILE A 211 -18.62 24.17 6.34
CA ILE A 211 -18.98 25.38 5.57
C ILE A 211 -20.50 25.46 5.36
N ILE A 212 -21.14 24.35 5.01
CA ILE A 212 -22.61 24.29 4.84
C ILE A 212 -23.32 24.69 6.14
N GLN A 213 -22.93 24.09 7.27
CA GLN A 213 -23.52 24.43 8.57
C GLN A 213 -23.21 25.87 8.99
N LEU A 214 -22.02 26.38 8.67
CA LEU A 214 -21.65 27.76 8.97
C LEU A 214 -22.56 28.75 8.22
N ASN A 215 -22.76 28.54 6.93
CA ASN A 215 -23.64 29.37 6.11
C ASN A 215 -25.09 29.27 6.59
N GLY A 216 -25.57 28.06 6.87
CA GLY A 216 -26.92 27.84 7.41
C GLY A 216 -27.17 28.59 8.72
N ILE A 217 -26.20 28.63 9.64
CA ILE A 217 -26.32 29.41 10.89
C ILE A 217 -26.36 30.92 10.61
N ILE A 218 -25.53 31.40 9.66
CA ILE A 218 -25.48 32.82 9.31
C ILE A 218 -26.83 33.24 8.71
N GLU A 219 -27.35 32.47 7.76
CA GLU A 219 -28.64 32.69 7.08
C GLU A 219 -29.80 32.62 8.08
N SER A 220 -29.86 31.56 8.91
CA SER A 220 -30.93 31.38 9.90
C SER A 220 -30.92 32.46 10.99
N SER A 221 -29.80 33.16 11.18
CA SER A 221 -29.70 34.23 12.17
C SER A 221 -30.36 35.54 11.74
N GLY A 222 -30.77 35.67 10.46
CA GLY A 222 -31.34 36.91 9.94
C GLY A 222 -30.39 38.11 10.09
N GLY A 223 -29.09 37.89 9.92
CA GLY A 223 -28.05 38.91 10.09
C GLY A 223 -27.60 39.19 11.53
N LYS A 224 -28.17 38.50 12.54
CA LYS A 224 -27.78 38.67 13.96
C LYS A 224 -26.37 38.19 14.27
N PHE A 225 -25.84 37.24 13.50
CA PHE A 225 -24.50 36.68 13.71
C PHE A 225 -23.61 36.88 12.48
N GLY A 226 -22.45 37.50 12.69
CA GLY A 226 -21.36 37.45 11.71
C GLY A 226 -20.60 36.11 11.76
N GLU A 227 -19.81 35.84 10.71
CA GLU A 227 -19.06 34.59 10.54
C GLU A 227 -18.25 34.19 11.79
N LYS A 228 -17.60 35.15 12.44
CA LYS A 228 -16.82 34.93 13.66
C LYS A 228 -17.66 34.31 14.80
N LYS A 229 -18.90 34.79 14.97
CA LYS A 229 -19.80 34.30 16.03
C LYS A 229 -20.36 32.93 15.67
N ALA A 230 -20.81 32.76 14.42
CA ALA A 230 -21.34 31.48 13.92
C ALA A 230 -20.28 30.36 14.00
N ARG A 231 -19.04 30.62 13.56
CA ARG A 231 -17.91 29.69 13.74
C ARG A 231 -17.66 29.36 15.20
N GLY A 232 -17.77 30.34 16.10
CA GLY A 232 -17.63 30.14 17.54
C GLY A 232 -18.60 29.09 18.07
N LEU A 233 -19.88 29.21 17.71
CA LEU A 233 -20.94 28.27 18.09
C LEU A 233 -20.66 26.86 17.55
N LEU A 234 -20.25 26.74 16.28
CA LEU A 234 -19.86 25.46 15.69
C LEU A 234 -18.67 24.83 16.42
N TYR A 235 -17.63 25.61 16.70
CA TYR A 235 -16.47 25.09 17.42
C TYR A 235 -16.82 24.57 18.80
N ASP A 236 -17.68 25.27 19.55
CA ASP A 236 -18.10 24.83 20.88
C ASP A 236 -18.92 23.54 20.80
N SER A 237 -19.85 23.46 19.85
CA SER A 237 -20.67 22.27 19.59
C SER A 237 -19.83 21.06 19.17
N ILE A 238 -18.98 21.22 18.15
CA ILE A 238 -18.13 20.14 17.61
C ILE A 238 -17.13 19.68 18.67
N THR A 239 -16.50 20.59 19.41
CA THR A 239 -15.54 20.20 20.46
C THR A 239 -16.20 19.34 21.53
N LYS A 240 -17.43 19.71 21.95
CA LYS A 240 -18.21 18.93 22.91
C LYS A 240 -18.50 17.53 22.39
N GLN A 241 -19.04 17.43 21.18
CA GLN A 241 -19.40 16.13 20.57
C GLN A 241 -18.18 15.26 20.29
N LEU A 242 -17.10 15.84 19.76
CA LEU A 242 -15.85 15.14 19.47
C LEU A 242 -15.25 14.49 20.73
N ASN A 243 -15.27 15.20 21.86
CA ASN A 243 -14.74 14.66 23.11
C ASN A 243 -15.63 13.56 23.70
N LEU A 244 -16.94 13.59 23.48
CA LEU A 244 -17.82 12.47 23.83
C LEU A 244 -17.48 11.22 23.02
N LEU A 245 -17.36 11.35 21.69
CA LEU A 245 -16.98 10.23 20.81
C LEU A 245 -15.60 9.65 21.16
N ARG A 246 -14.64 10.51 21.54
CA ARG A 246 -13.29 10.06 21.95
C ARG A 246 -13.32 9.32 23.29
N LYS A 247 -14.15 9.74 24.23
CA LYS A 247 -14.33 9.03 25.51
C LYS A 247 -14.96 7.66 25.30
N GLN A 248 -16.00 7.57 24.47
CA GLN A 248 -16.61 6.28 24.12
C GLN A 248 -15.58 5.33 23.49
N ARG A 249 -14.83 5.80 22.48
CA ARG A 249 -13.77 4.99 21.85
C ARG A 249 -12.68 4.58 22.82
N SER A 250 -12.35 5.44 23.78
CA SER A 250 -11.37 5.17 24.83
C SER A 250 -11.82 4.00 25.72
N GLN A 251 -13.11 3.94 26.06
CA GLN A 251 -13.71 2.84 26.81
C GLN A 251 -13.73 1.54 26.00
N GLU A 252 -14.14 1.59 24.73
CA GLU A 252 -14.22 0.42 23.85
C GLU A 252 -12.85 -0.20 23.55
N THR A 253 -11.83 0.64 23.33
CA THR A 253 -10.49 0.16 22.91
C THR A 253 -9.54 -0.05 24.11
N GLY A 254 -9.90 0.43 25.31
CA GLY A 254 -9.01 0.46 26.47
C GLY A 254 -7.81 1.43 26.32
N LEU A 255 -7.77 2.24 25.26
CA LEU A 255 -6.71 3.21 25.00
C LEU A 255 -7.11 4.57 25.56
N GLN A 256 -6.25 5.18 26.38
CA GLN A 256 -6.52 6.52 26.91
C GLN A 256 -6.40 7.58 25.80
N LEU A 257 -7.53 8.14 25.37
CA LEU A 257 -7.56 9.20 24.35
C LEU A 257 -7.72 10.57 25.01
N ARG A 258 -6.78 11.48 24.76
CA ARG A 258 -6.85 12.86 25.26
C ARG A 258 -7.98 13.63 24.58
N ASP A 259 -8.66 14.48 25.35
CA ASP A 259 -9.62 15.48 24.86
C ASP A 259 -8.95 16.45 23.87
N VAL A 260 -9.70 16.81 22.83
CA VAL A 260 -9.32 17.80 21.82
C VAL A 260 -9.76 19.17 22.31
N SER A 261 -8.82 20.11 22.39
CA SER A 261 -9.13 21.50 22.69
C SER A 261 -9.73 22.22 21.49
N ARG A 262 -10.53 23.24 21.75
CA ARG A 262 -11.10 24.12 20.72
C ARG A 262 -10.04 24.73 19.80
N ASP A 263 -8.89 25.13 20.34
CA ASP A 263 -7.79 25.68 19.54
C ASP A 263 -7.14 24.66 18.60
N SER A 264 -7.02 23.41 19.05
CA SER A 264 -6.52 22.31 18.22
C SER A 264 -7.49 22.04 17.07
N LEU A 265 -8.79 21.99 17.36
CA LEU A 265 -9.84 21.82 16.37
C LEU A 265 -9.81 22.96 15.35
N ARG A 266 -9.77 24.21 15.79
CA ARG A 266 -9.68 25.38 14.90
C ARG A 266 -8.51 25.29 13.92
N LYS A 267 -7.31 24.94 14.38
CA LYS A 267 -6.14 24.78 13.52
C LYS A 267 -6.33 23.66 12.48
N LYS A 268 -7.00 22.57 12.85
CA LYS A 268 -7.33 21.47 11.93
C LYS A 268 -8.39 21.88 10.92
N THR A 269 -9.47 22.52 11.35
CA THR A 269 -10.51 23.07 10.46
C THR A 269 -9.92 24.04 9.43
N GLN A 270 -9.04 24.95 9.84
CA GLN A 270 -8.39 25.88 8.91
C GLN A 270 -7.54 25.18 7.83
N ARG A 271 -6.91 24.05 8.17
CA ARG A 271 -6.17 23.24 7.18
C ARG A 271 -7.13 22.51 6.25
N ALA A 272 -8.18 21.92 6.81
CA ALA A 272 -9.20 21.19 6.06
C ALA A 272 -9.92 22.12 5.07
N GLU A 273 -10.30 23.33 5.47
CA GLU A 273 -10.89 24.34 4.58
C GLU A 273 -9.98 24.73 3.42
N LYS A 274 -8.67 24.86 3.66
CA LYS A 274 -7.70 25.15 2.59
C LYS A 274 -7.62 24.00 1.58
N VAL A 275 -7.61 22.76 2.08
CA VAL A 275 -7.59 21.56 1.23
C VAL A 275 -8.89 21.46 0.43
N TYR A 276 -10.04 21.66 1.07
CA TYR A 276 -11.34 21.70 0.42
C TYR A 276 -11.37 22.72 -0.72
N LYS A 277 -11.04 23.99 -0.44
CA LYS A 277 -11.01 25.05 -1.45
C LYS A 277 -10.06 24.74 -2.60
N PHE A 278 -8.88 24.17 -2.31
CA PHE A 278 -7.94 23.78 -3.34
C PHE A 278 -8.51 22.68 -4.24
N ILE A 279 -9.13 21.65 -3.67
CA ILE A 279 -9.71 20.54 -4.43
C ILE A 279 -10.85 21.04 -5.33
N GLU A 280 -11.74 21.89 -4.80
CA GLU A 280 -12.81 22.52 -5.59
C GLU A 280 -12.25 23.38 -6.74
N GLN A 281 -11.13 24.08 -6.54
CA GLN A 281 -10.49 24.88 -7.58
C GLN A 281 -9.87 24.07 -8.73
N VAL A 282 -9.35 22.88 -8.45
CA VAL A 282 -8.70 22.04 -9.47
C VAL A 282 -9.73 21.19 -10.23
N GLY A 283 -11.00 21.19 -9.83
CA GLY A 283 -12.05 20.40 -10.49
C GLY A 283 -11.77 18.90 -10.41
N LEU A 284 -11.10 18.44 -9.35
CA LEU A 284 -10.80 17.02 -9.14
C LEU A 284 -12.01 16.31 -8.50
N TRP A 285 -13.15 16.33 -9.18
CA TRP A 285 -14.32 15.49 -8.88
C TRP A 285 -15.12 15.23 -10.15
#